data_AF-A0AAJ4E0J4-F1
#
_entry.id   AF-A0AAJ4E0J4-F1
#
_cell.length_a   1.000
_cell.length_b   1.000
_cell.length_c   1.000
_cell.angle_alpha   90.00
_cell.angle_beta   90.00
_cell.angle_gamma   90.00
#
_symmetry.space_group_name_H-M   'P 1'
#
loop_
_entity.id
_entity.type
_entity.pdbx_description
1 polymer ?
#
loop_
_entity_poly.entity_id
_entity_poly.type
_entity_poly.pdbx_seq_one_letter_code
_entity_poly.pdbx_strand_id
1 'polypeptide(L)'
;MQVAEQKFRRWMTVLVTLFVVTCLYLVMADRYAPMTTESRVQGFVVQLAPEVSGYITQVNLNNNQLVKSGDLLFSIDDRKFRLAVTMAELNLKQAIEGEASLYAQAAAAKANITTSNAASDNAKREFQRISKLSTSGSVSESKLDLTRTVRDESSANLVAAKAQLRAIETQLGDREGESSLVHSAETNLAQAKLDLSHTQIKAPSDGVVTNLQLHKGSFASVNQPLLTFIPTDSLWITADFREKATSMLHPGMRAEVAFDGLPGDVLSLEVSSRDFGVASAQQVANGQLSSVVTSNRWVRDAQRVRVNFSSDIQLPDNLFVGSRATVIIYQTDNIVFNFLGELLIRTVSLLHYVY
;
A
#
# COMPACT_ATOMS: atom_id res chain seq x y z
N MET A 1 39.28 51.69 -51.34
CA MET A 1 38.96 50.24 -51.35
C MET A 1 39.63 49.48 -50.21
N GLN A 2 40.95 49.59 -49.99
CA GLN A 2 41.68 48.81 -48.97
C GLN A 2 41.20 48.97 -47.50
N VAL A 3 40.70 50.15 -47.10
CA VAL A 3 40.20 50.40 -45.73
C VAL A 3 38.88 49.66 -45.42
N ALA A 4 38.00 49.52 -46.43
CA ALA A 4 36.73 48.80 -46.27
C ALA A 4 36.95 47.29 -46.13
N GLU A 5 37.92 46.76 -46.87
CA GLU A 5 38.32 45.35 -46.83
C GLU A 5 38.99 44.97 -45.50
N GLN A 6 39.84 45.84 -44.94
CA GLN A 6 40.38 45.65 -43.59
C GLN A 6 39.30 45.68 -42.50
N LYS A 7 38.33 46.60 -42.59
CA LYS A 7 37.21 46.66 -41.64
C LYS A 7 36.35 45.40 -41.74
N PHE A 8 35.99 44.96 -42.94
CA PHE A 8 35.23 43.73 -43.16
C PHE A 8 35.95 42.50 -42.61
N ARG A 9 37.25 42.35 -42.90
CA ARG A 9 38.06 41.23 -42.39
C ARG A 9 38.14 41.24 -40.86
N ARG A 10 38.26 42.42 -40.22
CA ARG A 10 38.26 42.55 -38.75
C ARG A 10 36.91 42.14 -38.13
N TRP A 11 35.80 42.60 -38.69
CA TRP A 11 34.45 42.19 -38.23
C TRP A 11 34.20 40.70 -38.44
N MET A 12 34.62 40.15 -39.59
CA MET A 12 34.55 38.72 -39.87
C MET A 12 35.36 37.91 -38.87
N THR A 13 36.61 38.31 -38.58
CA THR A 13 37.43 37.63 -37.58
C THR A 13 36.78 37.71 -36.19
N VAL A 14 36.25 38.86 -35.78
CA VAL A 14 35.54 39.00 -34.49
C VAL A 14 34.33 38.06 -34.44
N LEU A 15 33.52 37.99 -35.50
CA LEU A 15 32.36 37.11 -35.57
C LEU A 15 32.75 35.63 -35.54
N VAL A 16 33.80 35.24 -36.27
CA VAL A 16 34.31 33.87 -36.27
C VAL A 16 34.89 33.51 -34.90
N THR A 17 35.68 34.39 -34.28
CA THR A 17 36.22 34.15 -32.93
C THR A 17 35.09 34.06 -31.91
N LEU A 18 34.10 34.95 -31.98
CA LEU A 18 32.91 34.91 -31.12
C LEU A 18 32.14 33.59 -31.33
N PHE A 19 31.96 33.16 -32.57
CA PHE A 19 31.29 31.90 -32.88
C PHE A 19 32.05 30.70 -32.29
N VAL A 20 33.37 30.63 -32.47
CA VAL A 20 34.21 29.55 -31.93
C VAL A 20 34.20 29.55 -30.40
N VAL A 21 34.32 30.71 -29.77
CA VAL A 21 34.27 30.85 -28.31
C VAL A 21 32.91 30.43 -27.76
N THR A 22 31.81 30.88 -28.37
CA THR A 22 30.45 30.48 -27.98
C THR A 22 30.23 28.98 -28.18
N CYS A 23 30.71 28.41 -29.29
CA CYS A 23 30.59 26.99 -29.56
C CYS A 23 31.37 26.15 -28.54
N LEU A 24 32.61 26.55 -28.22
CA LEU A 24 33.43 25.91 -27.19
C LEU A 24 32.77 26.04 -25.81
N TYR A 25 32.21 27.20 -25.49
CA TYR A 25 31.46 27.43 -24.26
C TYR A 25 30.25 26.49 -24.16
N LEU A 26 29.42 26.37 -25.21
CA LEU A 26 28.25 25.49 -25.19
C LEU A 26 28.63 24.01 -24.98
N VAL A 27 29.73 23.56 -25.61
CA VAL A 27 30.24 22.20 -25.41
C VAL A 27 30.72 21.97 -23.97
N MET A 28 31.39 22.95 -23.37
CA MET A 28 31.85 22.86 -21.98
C MET A 28 30.71 23.01 -20.98
N ALA A 29 29.76 23.91 -21.20
CA ALA A 29 28.60 24.12 -20.36
C ALA A 29 27.71 22.86 -20.31
N ASP A 30 27.47 22.22 -21.45
CA ASP A 30 26.71 20.94 -21.52
C ASP A 30 27.40 19.78 -20.78
N ARG A 31 28.69 19.93 -20.42
CA ARG A 31 29.45 18.96 -19.63
C ARG A 31 29.51 19.31 -18.14
N TYR A 32 29.70 20.58 -17.78
CA TYR A 32 29.95 20.99 -16.39
C TYR A 32 28.73 21.59 -15.69
N ALA A 33 27.83 22.22 -16.44
CA ALA A 33 26.61 22.83 -15.96
C ALA A 33 25.44 22.44 -16.89
N PRO A 34 25.14 21.12 -17.03
CA PRO A 34 24.10 20.69 -17.94
C PRO A 34 22.75 21.26 -17.52
N MET A 35 22.03 21.78 -18.52
CA MET A 35 20.70 22.34 -18.38
C MET A 35 19.71 21.54 -19.22
N THR A 36 18.52 21.31 -18.70
CA THR A 36 17.42 20.70 -19.44
C THR A 36 16.12 21.44 -19.19
N THR A 37 15.33 21.61 -20.25
CA THR A 37 13.95 22.12 -20.22
C THR A 37 12.92 20.99 -20.09
N GLU A 38 13.37 19.73 -20.17
CA GLU A 38 12.53 18.55 -20.02
C GLU A 38 12.42 18.18 -18.53
N SER A 39 11.88 19.10 -17.74
CA SER A 39 11.62 18.89 -16.31
C SER A 39 10.15 19.10 -15.96
N ARG A 40 9.68 18.31 -14.99
CA ARG A 40 8.31 18.35 -14.49
C ARG A 40 8.28 18.13 -12.99
N VAL A 41 7.35 18.81 -12.33
CA VAL A 41 6.88 18.45 -10.99
C VAL A 41 6.11 17.14 -11.09
N GLN A 42 6.53 16.15 -10.32
CA GLN A 42 5.84 14.88 -10.11
C GLN A 42 5.24 14.87 -8.70
N GLY A 43 4.27 14.01 -8.51
CA GLY A 43 3.70 13.71 -7.20
C GLY A 43 3.06 12.34 -7.22
N PHE A 44 2.77 11.80 -6.04
CA PHE A 44 1.96 10.57 -6.00
C PHE A 44 0.54 10.88 -6.46
N VAL A 45 0.07 10.08 -7.41
CA VAL A 45 -1.29 10.16 -7.93
C VAL A 45 -2.00 8.89 -7.46
N VAL A 46 -2.79 9.01 -6.41
CA VAL A 46 -3.51 7.89 -5.79
C VAL A 46 -4.90 7.82 -6.38
N GLN A 47 -5.23 6.68 -6.96
CA GLN A 47 -6.57 6.39 -7.45
C GLN A 47 -7.38 5.79 -6.30
N LEU A 48 -8.36 6.54 -5.77
CA LEU A 48 -9.21 6.05 -4.68
C LEU A 48 -10.36 5.24 -5.27
N ALA A 49 -10.35 3.95 -4.95
CA ALA A 49 -11.38 2.98 -5.33
C ALA A 49 -12.09 2.48 -4.06
N PRO A 50 -13.41 2.21 -4.12
CA PRO A 50 -14.16 1.69 -3.00
C PRO A 50 -13.89 0.19 -2.83
N GLU A 51 -13.89 -0.28 -1.58
CA GLU A 51 -13.74 -1.70 -1.24
C GLU A 51 -15.07 -2.45 -1.21
N VAL A 52 -16.19 -1.71 -1.08
CA VAL A 52 -17.55 -2.25 -1.11
C VAL A 52 -18.35 -1.62 -2.23
N SER A 53 -19.31 -2.38 -2.78
CA SER A 53 -20.18 -1.90 -3.86
C SER A 53 -21.49 -1.33 -3.33
N GLY A 54 -22.03 -0.33 -4.02
CA GLY A 54 -23.33 0.26 -3.69
C GLY A 54 -23.58 1.59 -4.37
N TYR A 55 -24.76 2.15 -4.15
CA TYR A 55 -25.10 3.47 -4.67
C TYR A 55 -24.53 4.56 -3.78
N ILE A 56 -24.10 5.66 -4.39
CA ILE A 56 -23.52 6.79 -3.69
C ILE A 56 -24.62 7.70 -3.17
N THR A 57 -24.63 7.92 -1.85
CA THR A 57 -25.69 8.67 -1.16
C THR A 57 -25.33 10.13 -0.98
N GLN A 58 -24.06 10.43 -0.72
CA GLN A 58 -23.54 11.78 -0.53
C GLN A 58 -22.15 11.91 -1.14
N VAL A 59 -21.87 13.08 -1.69
CA VAL A 59 -20.55 13.51 -2.17
C VAL A 59 -20.30 14.84 -1.50
N ASN A 60 -19.35 14.90 -0.57
CA ASN A 60 -19.10 16.06 0.30
C ASN A 60 -17.92 16.90 -0.17
N LEU A 61 -17.57 16.78 -1.45
CA LEU A 61 -16.37 17.37 -2.02
C LEU A 61 -16.67 17.97 -3.40
N ASN A 62 -15.93 19.02 -3.74
CA ASN A 62 -15.92 19.61 -5.07
C ASN A 62 -14.63 19.23 -5.80
N ASN A 63 -14.65 19.29 -7.13
CA ASN A 63 -13.44 19.05 -7.92
C ASN A 63 -12.37 20.12 -7.60
N ASN A 64 -11.11 19.69 -7.46
CA ASN A 64 -9.95 20.52 -7.12
C ASN A 64 -10.02 21.15 -5.71
N GLN A 65 -10.62 20.44 -4.75
CA GLN A 65 -10.71 20.88 -3.36
C GLN A 65 -9.59 20.27 -2.51
N LEU A 66 -9.00 21.09 -1.63
CA LEU A 66 -8.08 20.63 -0.58
C LEU A 66 -8.87 19.95 0.54
N VAL A 67 -8.42 18.77 0.95
CA VAL A 67 -8.99 17.96 2.02
C VAL A 67 -7.91 17.59 3.02
N LYS A 68 -8.32 17.40 4.27
CA LYS A 68 -7.44 16.95 5.35
C LYS A 68 -7.58 15.46 5.58
N SER A 69 -6.56 14.84 6.16
CA SER A 69 -6.61 13.44 6.58
C SER A 69 -7.84 13.17 7.45
N GLY A 70 -8.60 12.13 7.09
CA GLY A 70 -9.82 11.72 7.78
C GLY A 70 -11.10 12.42 7.32
N ASP A 71 -11.02 13.45 6.46
CA ASP A 71 -12.21 14.09 5.91
C ASP A 71 -13.04 13.10 5.08
N LEU A 72 -14.36 13.12 5.28
CA LEU A 72 -15.28 12.28 4.53
C LEU A 72 -15.42 12.80 3.10
N LEU A 73 -14.98 12.00 2.13
CA LEU A 73 -15.04 12.34 0.72
C LEU A 73 -16.45 12.06 0.17
N PHE A 74 -16.86 10.79 0.23
CA PHE A 74 -18.18 10.36 -0.22
C PHE A 74 -18.64 9.14 0.57
N SER A 75 -19.95 8.90 0.57
CA SER A 75 -20.57 7.78 1.26
C SER A 75 -21.37 6.90 0.29
N ILE A 76 -21.25 5.60 0.51
CA ILE A 76 -22.05 4.56 -0.13
C ILE A 76 -23.28 4.29 0.76
N ASP A 77 -24.38 3.83 0.15
CA ASP A 77 -25.57 3.40 0.89
C ASP A 77 -25.24 2.28 1.87
N ASP A 78 -25.31 2.63 3.15
CA ASP A 78 -24.91 1.81 4.28
C ASP A 78 -26.08 1.01 4.88
N ARG A 79 -27.30 1.12 4.35
CA ARG A 79 -28.49 0.41 4.90
C ARG A 79 -28.30 -1.10 4.91
N LYS A 80 -27.78 -1.68 3.82
CA LYS A 80 -27.51 -3.12 3.72
C LYS A 80 -26.43 -3.55 4.71
N PHE A 81 -25.39 -2.73 4.88
CA PHE A 81 -24.27 -3.03 5.76
C PHE A 81 -24.65 -2.91 7.24
N ARG A 82 -25.45 -1.90 7.62
CA ARG A 82 -26.02 -1.81 8.97
C ARG A 82 -26.88 -3.02 9.30
N LEU A 83 -27.72 -3.46 8.36
CA LEU A 83 -28.53 -4.66 8.54
C LEU A 83 -27.64 -5.91 8.69
N ALA A 84 -26.56 -6.01 7.92
CA ALA A 84 -25.59 -7.10 8.06
C ALA A 84 -24.91 -7.12 9.44
N VAL A 85 -24.54 -5.95 9.97
CA VAL A 85 -24.03 -5.82 11.35
C VAL A 85 -25.09 -6.29 12.35
N THR A 86 -26.34 -5.83 12.25
CA THR A 86 -27.41 -6.27 13.15
C THR A 86 -27.65 -7.79 13.08
N MET A 87 -27.63 -8.39 11.89
CA MET A 87 -27.75 -9.84 11.74
C MET A 87 -26.57 -10.57 12.37
N ALA A 88 -25.34 -10.07 12.21
CA ALA A 88 -24.16 -10.65 12.82
C ALA A 88 -24.17 -10.53 14.36
N GLU A 89 -24.67 -9.42 14.91
CA GLU A 89 -24.87 -9.25 16.36
C GLU A 89 -25.89 -10.24 16.92
N LEU A 90 -26.99 -10.49 16.20
CA LEU A 90 -27.98 -11.50 16.59
C LEU A 90 -27.38 -12.91 16.54
N ASN A 91 -26.60 -13.23 15.50
CA ASN A 91 -25.91 -14.52 15.39
C ASN A 91 -24.89 -14.72 16.52
N LEU A 92 -24.16 -13.68 16.90
CA LEU A 92 -23.26 -13.73 18.05
C LEU A 92 -24.02 -14.00 19.35
N LYS A 93 -25.14 -13.31 19.57
CA LYS A 93 -26.00 -13.58 20.73
C LYS A 93 -26.49 -15.03 20.75
N GLN A 94 -26.94 -15.55 19.61
CA GLN A 94 -27.36 -16.95 19.50
C GLN A 94 -26.21 -17.93 19.77
N ALA A 95 -24.99 -17.60 19.34
CA ALA A 95 -23.81 -18.42 19.63
C ALA A 95 -23.47 -18.45 21.11
N ILE A 96 -23.56 -17.31 21.81
CA ILE A 96 -23.34 -17.21 23.27
C ILE A 96 -24.42 -18.01 24.03
N GLU A 97 -25.69 -17.90 23.62
CA GLU A 97 -26.78 -18.70 24.21
C GLU A 97 -26.58 -20.22 23.96
N GLY A 98 -26.07 -20.58 22.77
CA GLY A 98 -25.68 -21.94 22.44
C GLY A 98 -24.54 -22.46 23.31
N GLU A 99 -23.51 -21.65 23.55
CA GLU A 99 -22.40 -21.96 24.44
C GLU A 99 -22.87 -22.17 25.89
N ALA A 100 -23.75 -21.30 26.40
CA ALA A 100 -24.35 -21.46 27.72
C ALA A 100 -25.12 -22.80 27.85
N SER A 101 -25.81 -23.23 26.79
CA SER A 101 -26.46 -24.56 26.73
C SER A 101 -25.43 -25.70 26.79
N LEU A 102 -24.29 -25.56 26.12
CA LEU A 102 -23.20 -26.55 26.18
C LEU A 102 -22.60 -26.65 27.59
N TYR A 103 -22.44 -25.53 28.29
CA TYR A 103 -22.01 -25.54 29.70
C TYR A 103 -23.00 -26.30 30.60
N ALA A 104 -24.29 -26.08 30.43
CA ALA A 104 -25.32 -26.81 31.16
C ALA A 104 -25.27 -28.33 30.87
N GLN A 105 -25.04 -28.71 29.60
CA GLN A 105 -24.87 -30.11 29.19
C GLN A 105 -23.58 -30.73 29.76
N ALA A 106 -22.48 -29.99 29.80
CA ALA A 106 -21.23 -30.43 30.43
C ALA A 106 -21.41 -30.67 31.93
N ALA A 107 -22.14 -29.80 32.63
CA ALA A 107 -22.47 -29.97 34.04
C ALA A 107 -23.32 -31.25 34.27
N ALA A 108 -24.32 -31.50 33.43
CA ALA A 108 -25.11 -32.73 33.48
C ALA A 108 -24.28 -33.99 33.17
N ALA A 109 -23.40 -33.94 32.17
CA ALA A 109 -22.48 -35.03 31.83
C ALA A 109 -21.50 -35.34 32.98
N LYS A 110 -21.01 -34.31 33.69
CA LYS A 110 -20.16 -34.46 34.87
C LYS A 110 -20.90 -35.12 36.05
N ALA A 111 -22.18 -34.79 36.24
CA ALA A 111 -23.02 -35.49 37.21
C ALA A 111 -23.19 -36.98 36.83
N ASN A 112 -23.40 -37.29 35.54
CA ASN A 112 -23.50 -38.67 35.05
C ASN A 112 -22.19 -39.47 35.18
N ILE A 113 -21.03 -38.82 35.08
CA ILE A 113 -19.74 -39.45 35.37
C ILE A 113 -19.67 -39.82 36.85
N THR A 114 -20.16 -38.95 37.74
CA THR A 114 -20.14 -39.21 39.20
C THR A 114 -21.00 -40.43 39.56
N THR A 115 -22.20 -40.55 38.96
CA THR A 115 -23.08 -41.72 39.15
C THR A 115 -22.47 -43.00 38.56
N SER A 116 -21.96 -42.93 37.32
CA SER A 116 -21.29 -44.06 36.65
C SER A 116 -20.03 -44.51 37.39
N ASN A 117 -19.29 -43.56 37.98
CA ASN A 117 -18.09 -43.86 38.76
C ASN A 117 -18.45 -44.60 40.05
N ALA A 118 -19.46 -44.15 40.78
CA ALA A 118 -19.95 -44.84 41.97
C ALA A 118 -20.45 -46.27 41.65
N ALA A 119 -21.15 -46.46 40.53
CA ALA A 119 -21.60 -47.77 40.07
C ALA A 119 -20.41 -48.69 39.72
N SER A 120 -19.43 -48.18 38.97
CA SER A 120 -18.21 -48.91 38.61
C SER A 120 -17.39 -49.31 39.85
N ASP A 121 -17.24 -48.40 40.81
CA ASP A 121 -16.53 -48.66 42.07
C ASP A 121 -17.25 -49.73 42.92
N ASN A 122 -18.58 -49.70 42.96
CA ASN A 122 -19.36 -50.72 43.66
C ASN A 122 -19.21 -52.10 42.99
N ALA A 123 -19.37 -52.17 41.66
CA ALA A 123 -19.21 -53.41 40.90
C ALA A 123 -17.79 -53.99 41.02
N LYS A 124 -16.76 -53.12 41.04
CA LYS A 124 -15.37 -53.51 41.25
C LYS A 124 -15.14 -54.10 42.65
N ARG A 125 -15.64 -53.45 43.70
CA ARG A 125 -15.54 -53.96 45.08
C ARG A 125 -16.28 -55.29 45.24
N GLU A 126 -17.44 -55.43 44.62
CA GLU A 126 -18.19 -56.68 44.66
C GLU A 126 -17.47 -57.82 43.97
N PHE A 127 -16.97 -57.60 42.75
CA PHE A 127 -16.13 -58.59 42.06
C PHE A 127 -14.91 -58.99 42.89
N GLN A 128 -14.21 -58.03 43.52
CA GLN A 128 -13.07 -58.33 44.40
C GLN A 128 -13.46 -59.18 45.61
N ARG A 129 -14.62 -58.91 46.21
CA ARG A 129 -15.15 -59.67 47.34
C ARG A 129 -15.46 -61.11 46.94
N ILE A 130 -16.20 -61.29 45.85
CA ILE A 130 -16.62 -62.60 45.34
C ILE A 130 -15.42 -63.39 44.80
N SER A 131 -14.45 -62.74 44.16
CA SER A 131 -13.21 -63.37 43.72
C SER A 131 -12.41 -63.95 44.88
N LYS A 132 -12.28 -63.23 46.01
CA LYS A 132 -11.62 -63.76 47.22
C LYS A 132 -12.36 -64.95 47.83
N LEU A 133 -13.69 -64.90 47.88
CA LEU A 133 -14.54 -65.99 48.39
C LEU A 133 -14.54 -67.21 47.47
N SER A 134 -14.32 -67.02 46.17
CA SER A 134 -14.20 -68.11 45.19
C SER A 134 -12.91 -68.90 45.42
N THR A 135 -11.80 -68.22 45.73
CA THR A 135 -10.54 -68.87 46.08
C THR A 135 -10.65 -69.75 47.34
N SER A 136 -11.52 -69.40 48.29
CA SER A 136 -11.83 -70.22 49.47
C SER A 136 -12.90 -71.30 49.23
N GLY A 137 -13.37 -71.49 48.00
CA GLY A 137 -14.37 -72.50 47.63
C GLY A 137 -15.80 -72.19 48.10
N SER A 138 -16.08 -70.94 48.50
CA SER A 138 -17.33 -70.56 49.17
C SER A 138 -18.43 -70.02 48.24
N VAL A 139 -18.17 -69.90 46.93
CA VAL A 139 -19.11 -69.40 45.91
C VAL A 139 -18.95 -70.17 44.58
N SER A 140 -20.00 -70.20 43.76
CA SER A 140 -19.99 -70.88 42.46
C SER A 140 -19.26 -70.10 41.37
N GLU A 141 -18.70 -70.81 40.37
CA GLU A 141 -18.04 -70.18 39.20
C GLU A 141 -18.99 -69.25 38.43
N SER A 142 -20.24 -69.67 38.22
CA SER A 142 -21.26 -68.85 37.55
C SER A 142 -21.49 -67.50 38.27
N LYS A 143 -21.40 -67.46 39.61
CA LYS A 143 -21.53 -66.20 40.37
C LYS A 143 -20.31 -65.29 40.16
N LEU A 144 -19.11 -65.86 40.08
CA LEU A 144 -17.90 -65.12 39.76
C LEU A 144 -17.99 -64.49 38.36
N ASP A 145 -18.38 -65.28 37.36
CA ASP A 145 -18.54 -64.83 35.97
C ASP A 145 -19.58 -63.72 35.84
N LEU A 146 -20.71 -63.82 36.54
CA LEU A 146 -21.71 -62.76 36.57
C LEU A 146 -21.13 -61.44 37.11
N THR A 147 -20.41 -61.49 38.23
CA THR A 147 -19.79 -60.27 38.80
C THR A 147 -18.68 -59.70 37.94
N ARG A 148 -17.98 -60.57 37.19
CA ARG A 148 -16.97 -60.16 36.20
C ARG A 148 -17.62 -59.35 35.07
N THR A 149 -18.70 -59.87 34.49
CA THR A 149 -19.45 -59.19 33.42
C THR A 149 -20.02 -57.85 33.90
N VAL A 150 -20.65 -57.80 35.09
CA VAL A 150 -21.21 -56.55 35.64
C VAL A 150 -20.15 -55.48 35.89
N ARG A 151 -18.96 -55.88 36.35
CA ARG A 151 -17.81 -54.98 36.51
C ARG A 151 -17.36 -54.43 35.14
N ASP A 152 -17.21 -55.30 34.15
CA ASP A 152 -16.74 -54.92 32.82
C ASP A 152 -17.75 -53.98 32.12
N GLU A 153 -19.05 -54.27 32.24
CA GLU A 153 -20.15 -53.41 31.79
C GLU A 153 -20.12 -52.04 32.48
N SER A 154 -20.04 -52.00 33.81
CA SER A 154 -20.01 -50.74 34.56
C SER A 154 -18.76 -49.91 34.26
N SER A 155 -17.61 -50.57 34.00
CA SER A 155 -16.39 -49.91 33.54
C SER A 155 -16.55 -49.31 32.14
N ALA A 156 -17.17 -50.04 31.21
CA ALA A 156 -17.46 -49.54 29.87
C ALA A 156 -18.39 -48.32 29.90
N ASN A 157 -19.44 -48.36 30.75
CA ASN A 157 -20.36 -47.24 30.94
C ASN A 157 -19.66 -45.98 31.47
N LEU A 158 -18.72 -46.13 32.41
CA LEU A 158 -17.90 -45.00 32.89
C LEU A 158 -17.02 -44.41 31.78
N VAL A 159 -16.39 -45.25 30.95
CA VAL A 159 -15.59 -44.79 29.81
C VAL A 159 -16.45 -44.04 28.80
N ALA A 160 -17.65 -44.56 28.48
CA ALA A 160 -18.60 -43.88 27.60
C ALA A 160 -19.05 -42.52 28.16
N ALA A 161 -19.36 -42.44 29.45
CA ALA A 161 -19.72 -41.18 30.11
C ALA A 161 -18.58 -40.14 30.07
N LYS A 162 -17.33 -40.57 30.29
CA LYS A 162 -16.15 -39.70 30.17
C LYS A 162 -15.92 -39.23 28.73
N ALA A 163 -16.11 -40.12 27.75
CA ALA A 163 -16.00 -39.77 26.33
C ALA A 163 -17.05 -38.74 25.91
N GLN A 164 -18.28 -38.86 26.43
CA GLN A 164 -19.35 -37.90 26.18
C GLN A 164 -19.01 -36.50 26.73
N LEU A 165 -18.49 -36.40 27.95
CA LEU A 165 -18.04 -35.11 28.49
C LEU A 165 -16.93 -34.50 27.63
N ARG A 166 -15.93 -35.31 27.26
CA ARG A 166 -14.81 -34.84 26.43
C ARG A 166 -15.27 -34.29 25.08
N ALA A 167 -16.30 -34.89 24.46
CA ALA A 167 -16.87 -34.39 23.22
C ALA A 167 -17.52 -33.00 23.39
N ILE A 168 -18.17 -32.75 24.54
CA ILE A 168 -18.74 -31.42 24.85
C ILE A 168 -17.62 -30.41 25.14
N GLU A 169 -16.61 -30.81 25.92
CA GLU A 169 -15.45 -29.96 26.22
C GLU A 169 -14.71 -29.53 24.95
N THR A 170 -14.57 -30.41 23.95
CA THR A 170 -13.98 -30.04 22.66
C THR A 170 -14.79 -29.01 21.87
N GLN A 171 -16.09 -28.89 22.10
CA GLN A 171 -16.94 -27.86 21.48
C GLN A 171 -16.89 -26.52 22.23
N LEU A 172 -16.72 -26.57 23.56
CA LEU A 172 -16.56 -25.40 24.42
C LEU A 172 -15.19 -24.72 24.25
N GLY A 173 -14.14 -25.50 23.93
CA GLY A 173 -12.78 -24.97 23.85
C GLY A 173 -12.12 -24.85 25.24
N ASP A 174 -10.94 -24.23 25.29
CA ASP A 174 -10.13 -24.18 26.51
C ASP A 174 -10.61 -23.12 27.53
N ARG A 175 -11.41 -22.13 27.09
CA ARG A 175 -11.90 -21.02 27.91
C ARG A 175 -13.32 -20.62 27.54
N GLU A 176 -14.01 -20.02 28.51
CA GLU A 176 -15.34 -19.43 28.33
C GLU A 176 -15.27 -18.25 27.34
N GLY A 177 -16.10 -18.31 26.28
CA GLY A 177 -16.09 -17.38 25.16
C GLY A 177 -15.15 -17.75 24.01
N GLU A 178 -14.29 -18.76 24.16
CA GLU A 178 -13.42 -19.26 23.09
C GLU A 178 -14.02 -20.47 22.35
N SER A 179 -15.30 -20.78 22.57
CA SER A 179 -16.00 -21.78 21.76
C SER A 179 -15.90 -21.41 20.27
N SER A 180 -15.60 -22.39 19.44
CA SER A 180 -15.56 -22.23 17.97
C SER A 180 -16.82 -21.57 17.38
N LEU A 181 -17.98 -21.77 18.03
CA LEU A 181 -19.25 -21.15 17.65
C LEU A 181 -19.24 -19.64 17.90
N VAL A 182 -18.80 -19.22 19.09
CA VAL A 182 -18.72 -17.80 19.48
C VAL A 182 -17.67 -17.09 18.64
N HIS A 183 -16.46 -17.66 18.53
CA HIS A 183 -15.37 -17.05 17.77
C HIS A 183 -15.71 -16.87 16.28
N SER A 184 -16.40 -17.83 15.67
CA SER A 184 -16.90 -17.71 14.30
C SER A 184 -17.91 -16.56 14.16
N ALA A 185 -18.86 -16.45 15.10
CA ALA A 185 -19.85 -15.38 15.09
C ALA A 185 -19.23 -13.99 15.36
N GLU A 186 -18.24 -13.89 16.24
CA GLU A 186 -17.46 -12.67 16.47
C GLU A 186 -16.71 -12.23 15.22
N THR A 187 -16.07 -13.17 14.52
CA THR A 187 -15.36 -12.91 13.26
C THR A 187 -16.32 -12.39 12.18
N ASN A 188 -17.50 -12.99 12.06
CA ASN A 188 -18.53 -12.52 11.14
C ASN A 188 -19.04 -11.11 11.50
N LEU A 189 -19.17 -10.80 12.80
CA LEU A 189 -19.50 -9.45 13.26
C LEU A 189 -18.39 -8.45 12.93
N ALA A 190 -17.12 -8.81 13.13
CA ALA A 190 -15.98 -7.98 12.79
C ALA A 190 -15.94 -7.69 11.28
N GLN A 191 -16.15 -8.69 10.43
CA GLN A 191 -16.24 -8.52 8.99
C GLN A 191 -17.38 -7.57 8.59
N ALA A 192 -18.58 -7.76 9.14
CA ALA A 192 -19.73 -6.91 8.84
C ALA A 192 -19.49 -5.44 9.27
N LYS A 193 -18.81 -5.22 10.39
CA LYS A 193 -18.41 -3.88 10.86
C LYS A 193 -17.35 -3.25 9.97
N LEU A 194 -16.38 -4.03 9.48
CA LEU A 194 -15.37 -3.57 8.55
C LEU A 194 -16.01 -3.14 7.22
N ASP A 195 -16.87 -3.98 6.65
CA ASP A 195 -17.61 -3.66 5.43
C ASP A 195 -18.47 -2.41 5.60
N LEU A 196 -19.11 -2.22 6.77
CA LEU A 196 -19.82 -0.99 7.09
C LEU A 196 -18.89 0.22 7.14
N SER A 197 -17.69 0.10 7.70
CA SER A 197 -16.72 1.20 7.73
C SER A 197 -16.25 1.60 6.33
N HIS A 198 -16.14 0.63 5.42
CA HIS A 198 -15.77 0.85 4.03
C HIS A 198 -16.85 1.55 3.19
N THR A 199 -18.06 1.73 3.73
CA THR A 199 -19.08 2.59 3.11
C THR A 199 -18.74 4.07 3.16
N GLN A 200 -17.84 4.47 4.08
CA GLN A 200 -17.41 5.84 4.27
C GLN A 200 -15.99 6.01 3.77
N ILE A 201 -15.83 6.60 2.59
CA ILE A 201 -14.52 6.80 1.98
C ILE A 201 -13.95 8.11 2.49
N LYS A 202 -12.82 8.03 3.20
CA LYS A 202 -12.13 9.17 3.82
C LYS A 202 -10.79 9.45 3.13
N ALA A 203 -10.32 10.69 3.27
CA ALA A 203 -8.98 11.05 2.79
C ALA A 203 -7.89 10.36 3.62
N PRO A 204 -6.91 9.68 2.99
CA PRO A 204 -5.84 8.99 3.71
C PRO A 204 -4.83 9.97 4.34
N SER A 205 -4.55 11.08 3.66
CA SER A 205 -3.63 12.14 4.10
C SER A 205 -4.17 13.50 3.70
N ASP A 206 -3.42 14.56 4.00
CA ASP A 206 -3.71 15.90 3.48
C ASP A 206 -3.39 15.94 1.98
N GLY A 207 -4.31 16.48 1.18
CA GLY A 207 -4.14 16.48 -0.27
C GLY A 207 -5.28 17.13 -1.03
N VAL A 208 -5.21 17.06 -2.35
CA VAL A 208 -6.20 17.63 -3.26
C VAL A 208 -6.93 16.50 -3.99
N VAL A 209 -8.27 16.58 -4.02
CA VAL A 209 -9.09 15.70 -4.84
C VAL A 209 -9.30 16.32 -6.22
N THR A 210 -8.95 15.58 -7.28
CA THR A 210 -9.11 15.99 -8.67
C THR A 210 -9.80 14.91 -9.50
N ASN A 211 -10.20 15.28 -10.72
CA ASN A 211 -10.95 14.46 -11.66
C ASN A 211 -12.15 13.76 -11.00
N LEU A 212 -12.95 14.54 -10.27
CA LEU A 212 -14.16 14.04 -9.64
C LEU A 212 -15.22 13.74 -10.71
N GLN A 213 -15.39 12.47 -11.05
CA GLN A 213 -16.45 11.99 -11.97
C GLN A 213 -17.65 11.41 -11.21
N LEU A 214 -17.72 11.71 -9.91
CA LEU A 214 -18.68 11.14 -8.99
C LEU A 214 -19.93 12.00 -8.89
N HIS A 215 -21.09 11.37 -9.00
CA HIS A 215 -22.37 12.01 -8.76
C HIS A 215 -23.18 11.19 -7.76
N LYS A 216 -23.98 11.87 -6.94
CA LYS A 216 -24.99 11.22 -6.09
C LYS A 216 -25.93 10.38 -6.96
N GLY A 217 -26.15 9.13 -6.56
CA GLY A 217 -26.94 8.15 -7.33
C GLY A 217 -26.13 7.29 -8.30
N SER A 218 -24.85 7.61 -8.55
CA SER A 218 -23.96 6.70 -9.29
C SER A 218 -23.74 5.40 -8.52
N PHE A 219 -23.55 4.30 -9.25
CA PHE A 219 -23.22 3.00 -8.67
C PHE A 219 -21.70 2.82 -8.61
N ALA A 220 -21.20 2.55 -7.41
CA ALA A 220 -19.79 2.30 -7.12
C ALA A 220 -19.51 0.79 -7.17
N SER A 221 -18.50 0.39 -7.95
CA SER A 221 -18.03 -0.99 -8.04
C SER A 221 -16.69 -1.15 -7.32
N VAL A 222 -16.48 -2.32 -6.72
CA VAL A 222 -15.23 -2.65 -6.00
C VAL A 222 -14.03 -2.54 -6.94
N ASN A 223 -12.92 -1.98 -6.45
CA ASN A 223 -11.66 -1.81 -7.20
C ASN A 223 -11.77 -0.94 -8.47
N GLN A 224 -12.85 -0.18 -8.64
CA GLN A 224 -12.97 0.81 -9.71
C GLN A 224 -12.69 2.21 -9.14
N PRO A 225 -11.62 2.90 -9.60
CA PRO A 225 -11.34 4.26 -9.16
C PRO A 225 -12.49 5.21 -9.48
N LEU A 226 -12.89 6.02 -8.49
CA LEU A 226 -13.98 6.99 -8.61
C LEU A 226 -13.49 8.43 -8.63
N LEU A 227 -12.31 8.66 -8.05
CA LEU A 227 -11.65 9.96 -8.02
C LEU A 227 -10.14 9.80 -7.92
N THR A 228 -9.42 10.88 -8.21
CA THR A 228 -7.97 10.96 -8.08
C THR A 228 -7.61 11.82 -6.88
N PHE A 229 -6.70 11.35 -6.05
CA PHE A 229 -6.21 12.03 -4.87
C PHE A 229 -4.71 12.29 -5.00
N ILE A 230 -4.28 13.52 -4.75
CA ILE A 230 -2.88 13.96 -4.85
C ILE A 230 -2.45 14.45 -3.46
N PRO A 231 -1.56 13.74 -2.75
CA PRO A 231 -1.03 14.19 -1.46
C PRO A 231 -0.14 15.42 -1.63
N THR A 232 -0.34 16.46 -0.80
CA THR A 232 0.38 17.73 -0.91
C THR A 232 1.84 17.64 -0.44
N ASP A 233 2.15 16.69 0.44
CA ASP A 233 3.48 16.44 0.99
C ASP A 233 4.42 15.65 0.06
N SER A 234 3.90 15.22 -1.10
CA SER A 234 4.57 14.25 -1.96
C SER A 234 5.06 14.79 -3.30
N LEU A 235 5.26 16.11 -3.42
CA LEU A 235 5.74 16.71 -4.67
C LEU A 235 7.27 16.66 -4.75
N TRP A 236 7.80 16.16 -5.87
CA TRP A 236 9.23 16.20 -6.20
C TRP A 236 9.44 16.59 -7.66
N ILE A 237 10.68 16.87 -8.05
CA ILE A 237 10.99 17.30 -9.41
C ILE A 237 11.77 16.22 -10.13
N THR A 238 11.41 16.00 -11.39
CA THR A 238 12.11 15.06 -12.27
C THR A 238 12.52 15.79 -13.52
N ALA A 239 13.75 15.58 -13.95
CA ALA A 239 14.25 16.17 -15.19
C ALA A 239 15.03 15.15 -16.01
N ASP A 240 14.80 15.17 -17.32
CA ASP A 240 15.39 14.23 -18.25
C ASP A 240 16.64 14.87 -18.89
N PHE A 241 17.81 14.39 -18.48
CA PHE A 241 19.11 14.85 -18.98
C PHE A 241 19.65 13.91 -20.04
N ARG A 242 20.48 14.43 -20.96
CA ARG A 242 21.23 13.58 -21.90
C ARG A 242 22.18 12.67 -21.13
N GLU A 243 22.34 11.42 -21.56
CA GLU A 243 23.17 10.41 -20.88
C GLU A 243 24.59 10.93 -20.58
N LYS A 244 25.23 11.59 -21.56
CA LYS A 244 26.57 12.19 -21.40
C LYS A 244 26.66 13.18 -20.23
N ALA A 245 25.59 13.93 -19.98
CA ALA A 245 25.51 14.91 -18.91
C ALA A 245 25.33 14.23 -17.55
N THR A 246 24.85 12.99 -17.48
CA THR A 246 24.69 12.28 -16.19
C THR A 246 25.93 11.51 -15.74
N SER A 247 27.03 11.59 -16.51
CA SER A 247 28.24 10.79 -16.25
C SER A 247 29.01 11.17 -14.97
N MET A 248 28.95 12.44 -14.56
CA MET A 248 29.57 12.95 -13.32
C MET A 248 28.54 13.23 -12.21
N LEU A 249 27.33 12.71 -12.37
CA LEU A 249 26.23 12.97 -11.45
C LEU A 249 26.35 12.13 -10.18
N HIS A 250 26.31 12.78 -9.02
CA HIS A 250 26.27 12.14 -7.72
C HIS A 250 25.12 12.71 -6.88
N PRO A 251 24.49 11.90 -5.99
CA PRO A 251 23.52 12.42 -5.02
C PRO A 251 24.11 13.53 -4.16
N GLY A 252 23.30 14.55 -3.82
CA GLY A 252 23.71 15.72 -3.04
C GLY A 252 24.29 16.87 -3.86
N MET A 253 24.40 16.74 -5.19
CA MET A 253 24.84 17.86 -6.04
C MET A 253 23.80 18.98 -6.05
N ARG A 254 24.28 20.23 -5.95
CA ARG A 254 23.43 21.42 -6.07
C ARG A 254 22.84 21.54 -7.48
N ALA A 255 21.55 21.80 -7.53
CA ALA A 255 20.81 22.12 -8.73
C ALA A 255 19.99 23.39 -8.52
N GLU A 256 19.73 24.11 -9.60
CA GLU A 256 18.82 25.25 -9.61
C GLU A 256 17.67 25.00 -10.57
N VAL A 257 16.47 25.38 -10.16
CA VAL A 257 15.24 25.14 -10.90
C VAL A 257 14.48 26.44 -11.06
N ALA A 258 14.18 26.78 -12.31
CA ALA A 258 13.28 27.85 -12.68
C ALA A 258 11.98 27.24 -13.20
N PHE A 259 10.85 27.54 -12.55
CA PHE A 259 9.55 27.06 -12.98
C PHE A 259 8.93 28.01 -13.99
N ASP A 260 8.20 27.48 -14.96
CA ASP A 260 7.45 28.29 -15.93
C ASP A 260 6.34 29.08 -15.21
N GLY A 261 5.73 28.49 -14.17
CA GLY A 261 4.67 29.10 -13.37
C GLY A 261 5.14 30.07 -12.28
N LEU A 262 6.45 30.21 -12.06
CA LEU A 262 7.05 31.12 -11.07
C LEU A 262 8.19 31.91 -11.75
N PRO A 263 7.86 32.80 -12.70
CA PRO A 263 8.87 33.60 -13.38
C PRO A 263 9.56 34.55 -12.39
N GLY A 264 10.87 34.68 -12.50
CA GLY A 264 11.71 35.51 -11.62
C GLY A 264 12.27 34.77 -10.40
N ASP A 265 11.65 33.67 -9.97
CA ASP A 265 12.11 32.86 -8.84
C ASP A 265 12.95 31.68 -9.33
N VAL A 266 14.05 31.42 -8.61
CA VAL A 266 14.93 30.25 -8.84
C VAL A 266 15.08 29.53 -7.51
N LEU A 267 14.70 28.26 -7.49
CA LEU A 267 14.74 27.41 -6.31
C LEU A 267 16.01 26.56 -6.35
N SER A 268 16.75 26.54 -5.24
CA SER A 268 17.89 25.65 -5.06
C SER A 268 17.42 24.29 -4.55
N LEU A 269 17.85 23.23 -5.21
CA LEU A 269 17.52 21.84 -4.92
C LEU A 269 18.78 20.98 -4.89
N GLU A 270 18.62 19.74 -4.44
CA GLU A 270 19.67 18.73 -4.50
C GLU A 270 19.27 17.56 -5.38
N VAL A 271 20.27 16.99 -6.06
CA VAL A 271 20.11 15.74 -6.78
C VAL A 271 19.87 14.62 -5.77
N SER A 272 18.69 14.01 -5.82
CA SER A 272 18.36 12.86 -4.96
C SER A 272 18.88 11.58 -5.57
N SER A 273 18.45 11.27 -6.79
CA SER A 273 18.77 10.01 -7.45
C SER A 273 18.73 10.13 -8.96
N ARG A 274 19.21 9.09 -9.63
CA ARG A 274 19.10 8.93 -11.08
C ARG A 274 18.46 7.58 -11.37
N ASP A 275 17.55 7.54 -12.34
CA ASP A 275 16.95 6.29 -12.80
C ASP A 275 18.01 5.41 -13.47
N PHE A 276 17.98 4.11 -13.18
CA PHE A 276 18.94 3.13 -13.71
C PHE A 276 18.51 2.50 -15.04
N GLY A 277 17.30 2.80 -15.50
CA GLY A 277 16.74 2.21 -16.71
C GLY A 277 15.70 3.11 -17.36
N VAL A 278 15.46 2.85 -18.63
CA VAL A 278 14.41 3.49 -19.43
C VAL A 278 13.53 2.40 -20.02
N ALA A 279 12.23 2.66 -20.17
CA ALA A 279 11.29 1.68 -20.70
C ALA A 279 11.67 1.17 -22.10
N SER A 280 12.38 1.97 -22.91
CA SER A 280 12.88 1.57 -24.23
C SER A 280 13.93 0.43 -24.18
N ALA A 281 14.55 0.19 -23.03
CA ALA A 281 15.46 -0.93 -22.80
C ALA A 281 14.78 -2.14 -22.15
N GLN A 282 13.50 -2.03 -21.78
CA GLN A 282 12.77 -3.10 -21.12
C GLN A 282 12.42 -4.20 -22.13
N GLN A 283 12.99 -5.39 -21.94
CA GLN A 283 12.59 -6.58 -22.68
C GLN A 283 11.64 -7.40 -21.81
N VAL A 284 10.41 -7.59 -22.28
CA VAL A 284 9.45 -8.47 -21.62
C VAL A 284 9.78 -9.91 -22.03
N ALA A 285 10.00 -10.79 -21.05
CA ALA A 285 10.18 -12.22 -21.32
C ALA A 285 8.86 -12.81 -21.85
N ASN A 286 8.74 -12.91 -23.17
CA ASN A 286 7.54 -13.36 -23.88
C ASN A 286 7.79 -14.63 -24.73
N GLY A 287 8.92 -15.31 -24.52
CA GLY A 287 9.31 -16.51 -25.27
C GLY A 287 9.81 -16.25 -26.69
N GLN A 288 9.89 -14.99 -27.13
CA GLN A 288 10.51 -14.59 -28.39
C GLN A 288 11.99 -14.23 -28.18
N LEU A 289 12.80 -14.38 -29.23
CA LEU A 289 14.19 -13.92 -29.23
C LEU A 289 14.23 -12.38 -29.19
N SER A 290 15.24 -11.81 -28.54
CA SER A 290 15.46 -10.36 -28.50
C SER A 290 15.53 -9.78 -29.92
N SER A 291 14.76 -8.73 -30.18
CA SER A 291 14.82 -8.00 -31.43
C SER A 291 15.98 -7.01 -31.42
N VAL A 292 16.72 -6.93 -32.53
CA VAL A 292 17.75 -5.91 -32.73
C VAL A 292 17.08 -4.66 -33.27
N VAL A 293 17.31 -3.51 -32.63
CA VAL A 293 16.86 -2.21 -33.14
C VAL A 293 17.71 -1.85 -34.36
N THR A 294 17.10 -1.88 -35.56
CA THR A 294 17.74 -1.41 -36.80
C THR A 294 17.34 0.05 -37.05
N SER A 295 18.32 0.91 -37.33
CA SER A 295 18.09 2.32 -37.62
C SER A 295 18.94 2.76 -38.80
N ASN A 296 18.33 3.49 -39.74
CA ASN A 296 19.01 4.07 -40.91
C ASN A 296 19.56 5.47 -40.64
N ARG A 297 19.60 5.93 -39.38
CA ARG A 297 20.12 7.26 -39.03
C ARG A 297 21.64 7.24 -38.90
N TRP A 298 22.31 8.14 -39.61
CA TRP A 298 23.76 8.34 -39.55
C TRP A 298 24.22 8.93 -38.20
N VAL A 299 23.37 9.72 -37.53
CA VAL A 299 23.57 10.20 -36.15
C VAL A 299 22.47 9.64 -35.26
N ARG A 300 22.89 9.02 -34.15
CA ARG A 300 21.97 8.46 -33.14
C ARG A 300 21.37 9.59 -32.31
N ASP A 301 20.10 9.43 -31.95
CA ASP A 301 19.45 10.31 -30.99
C ASP A 301 20.16 10.19 -29.63
N ALA A 302 20.27 11.32 -28.92
CA ALA A 302 20.80 11.31 -27.58
C ALA A 302 19.82 10.58 -26.65
N GLN A 303 20.30 9.52 -26.00
CA GLN A 303 19.56 8.86 -24.94
C GLN A 303 19.45 9.82 -23.74
N ARG A 304 18.28 9.82 -23.10
CA ARG A 304 18.05 10.58 -21.87
C ARG A 304 17.86 9.67 -20.68
N VAL A 305 18.25 10.17 -19.52
CA VAL A 305 18.10 9.52 -18.23
C VAL A 305 17.42 10.51 -17.29
N ARG A 306 16.44 10.01 -16.55
CA ARG A 306 15.71 10.80 -15.56
C ARG A 306 16.54 10.97 -14.30
N VAL A 307 16.60 12.20 -13.82
CA VAL A 307 17.19 12.58 -12.55
C VAL A 307 16.07 13.11 -11.66
N ASN A 308 16.03 12.63 -10.42
CA ASN A 308 15.07 13.03 -9.40
C ASN A 308 15.75 14.00 -8.44
N PHE A 309 15.05 15.07 -8.10
CA PHE A 309 15.52 16.14 -7.23
C PHE A 309 14.66 16.20 -5.97
N SER A 310 15.32 16.35 -4.83
CA SER A 310 14.67 16.60 -3.55
C SER A 310 14.90 18.03 -3.11
N SER A 311 13.94 18.56 -2.36
CA SER A 311 13.99 19.89 -1.75
C SER A 311 13.84 19.73 -0.25
N ASP A 312 14.68 20.42 0.52
CA ASP A 312 14.42 20.62 1.96
C ASP A 312 13.32 21.66 2.20
N ILE A 313 13.04 22.49 1.18
CA ILE A 313 12.01 23.53 1.21
C ILE A 313 10.74 22.96 0.59
N GLN A 314 9.61 23.13 1.27
CA GLN A 314 8.32 22.75 0.70
C GLN A 314 8.06 23.53 -0.59
N LEU A 315 7.73 22.81 -1.66
CA LEU A 315 7.44 23.42 -2.94
C LEU A 315 6.23 24.36 -2.81
N PRO A 316 6.25 25.52 -3.47
CA PRO A 316 5.13 26.47 -3.42
C PRO A 316 3.78 25.84 -3.81
N ASP A 317 2.72 26.19 -3.08
CA ASP A 317 1.36 25.62 -3.25
C ASP A 317 0.72 25.88 -4.63
N ASN A 318 1.26 26.82 -5.41
CA ASN A 318 0.79 27.12 -6.75
C ASN A 318 1.35 26.18 -7.83
N LEU A 319 2.34 25.35 -7.48
CA LEU A 319 2.84 24.28 -8.35
C LEU A 319 1.90 23.08 -8.28
N PHE A 320 1.72 22.41 -9.42
CA PHE A 320 0.87 21.24 -9.54
C PHE A 320 1.61 20.10 -10.24
N VAL A 321 1.12 18.87 -10.06
CA VAL A 321 1.69 17.71 -10.77
C VAL A 321 1.60 17.94 -12.28
N GLY A 322 2.76 17.99 -12.93
CA GLY A 322 2.90 18.30 -14.36
C GLY A 322 3.38 19.72 -14.66
N SER A 323 3.52 20.61 -13.66
CA SER A 323 4.16 21.92 -13.83
C SER A 323 5.54 21.76 -14.45
N ARG A 324 5.85 22.57 -15.45
CA ARG A 324 7.10 22.52 -16.21
C ARG A 324 8.17 23.36 -15.53
N ALA A 325 9.41 22.95 -15.69
CA ALA A 325 10.55 23.68 -15.19
C ALA A 325 11.76 23.53 -16.11
N THR A 326 12.72 24.41 -15.91
CA THR A 326 14.08 24.29 -16.42
C THR A 326 15.00 24.00 -15.24
N VAL A 327 15.85 22.99 -15.37
CA VAL A 327 16.78 22.56 -14.32
C VAL A 327 18.21 22.66 -14.84
N ILE A 328 19.09 23.22 -14.03
CA ILE A 328 20.55 23.20 -14.23
C ILE A 328 21.21 22.49 -13.04
N ILE A 329 22.19 21.63 -13.32
CA ILE A 329 22.97 20.92 -12.29
C ILE A 329 24.39 21.46 -12.32
N TYR A 330 24.98 21.74 -11.17
CA TYR A 330 26.38 22.17 -11.07
C TYR A 330 27.27 20.98 -10.74
N GLN A 331 28.07 20.52 -11.72
CA GLN A 331 28.87 19.29 -11.57
C GLN A 331 30.30 19.51 -11.08
N THR A 332 30.73 20.75 -10.90
CA THR A 332 32.10 21.09 -10.51
C THR A 332 32.12 22.39 -9.71
N ASP A 333 33.11 22.56 -8.83
CA ASP A 333 33.33 23.81 -8.07
C ASP A 333 33.97 24.93 -8.91
N ASN A 334 33.87 24.85 -10.24
CA ASN A 334 34.42 25.87 -11.13
C ASN A 334 33.57 27.14 -11.06
N ILE A 335 34.08 28.13 -10.34
CA ILE A 335 33.45 29.45 -10.11
C ILE A 335 32.92 30.06 -11.41
N VAL A 336 33.68 29.98 -12.51
CA VAL A 336 33.29 30.58 -13.79
C VAL A 336 32.04 29.91 -14.39
N PHE A 337 32.00 28.57 -14.41
CA PHE A 337 30.86 27.85 -14.98
C PHE A 337 29.62 27.93 -14.09
N ASN A 338 29.82 27.94 -12.77
CA ASN A 338 28.71 28.10 -11.83
C ASN A 338 28.10 29.49 -11.95
N PHE A 339 28.92 30.55 -12.01
CA PHE A 339 28.44 31.91 -12.22
C PHE A 339 27.70 32.07 -13.56
N LEU A 340 28.25 31.53 -14.65
CA LEU A 340 27.59 31.58 -15.97
C LEU A 340 26.28 30.77 -15.98
N GLY A 341 26.24 29.63 -15.28
CA GLY A 341 25.02 28.83 -15.12
C GLY A 341 23.95 29.54 -14.30
N GLU A 342 24.32 30.15 -13.16
CA GLU A 342 23.42 30.98 -12.34
C GLU A 342 22.87 32.18 -13.14
N LEU A 343 23.71 32.86 -13.92
CA LEU A 343 23.27 33.95 -14.78
C LEU A 343 22.31 33.45 -15.87
N LEU A 344 22.58 32.27 -16.45
CA LEU A 344 21.75 31.64 -17.47
C LEU A 344 20.37 31.26 -16.92
N ILE A 345 20.30 30.54 -15.81
CA ILE A 345 19.02 30.09 -15.24
C ILE A 345 18.16 31.28 -14.77
N ARG A 346 18.79 32.35 -14.26
CA ARG A 346 18.09 33.59 -13.92
C ARG A 346 17.58 34.33 -15.16
N THR A 347 18.37 34.38 -16.24
CA THR A 347 17.88 34.95 -17.50
C THR A 347 16.74 34.12 -18.09
N VAL A 348 16.80 32.79 -18.01
CA VAL A 348 15.69 31.90 -18.40
C VAL A 348 14.46 32.14 -17.54
N SER A 349 14.61 32.23 -16.22
CA SER A 349 13.52 32.54 -15.29
C SER A 349 12.86 33.90 -15.60
N LEU A 350 13.64 34.91 -15.99
CA LEU A 350 13.11 36.19 -16.46
C LEU A 350 12.41 36.08 -17.81
N LEU A 351 12.90 35.22 -18.72
CA LEU A 351 12.27 35.00 -20.02
C LEU A 351 10.92 34.28 -19.89
N HIS A 352 10.66 33.53 -18.82
CA HIS A 352 9.32 33.00 -18.51
C HIS A 352 8.26 34.08 -18.25
N TYR A 353 8.62 35.37 -18.11
CA TYR A 353 7.62 36.44 -18.14
C TYR A 353 7.08 36.74 -19.56
N VAL A 354 7.80 36.33 -20.61
CA VAL A 354 7.53 36.73 -22.00
C VAL A 354 6.61 35.74 -22.72
N TYR A 355 6.55 34.49 -22.29
CA TYR A 355 5.64 33.47 -22.81
C TYR A 355 5.06 32.67 -21.65
#